data_AF-R0NL00-F1
#
_entry.id   AF-R0NL00-F1
#
_cell.length_a   1.000
_cell.length_b   1.000
_cell.length_c   1.000
_cell.angle_alpha   90.00
_cell.angle_beta   90.00
_cell.angle_gamma   90.00
#
_symmetry.space_group_name_H-M   'P 1'
#
loop_
_entity.id
_entity.type
_entity.pdbx_description
1 polymer ?
#
loop_
_entity_poly.entity_id
_entity_poly.type
_entity_poly.pdbx_seq_one_letter_code
_entity_poly.pdbx_strand_id
1 'polypeptide(L)'
;MMYSGKKFLLFSLLGIVLGYLFHRLTLLYDSYTGNTLDKWTHLLMEGQDEVLQSPWNVSFTGKSSAFFLLGFVMMLLVYLYLETGKKQYREGVEYGSARFGTLKEKKFFYGKEFSHDTILAQDVRLTLLDKKPPQYDRNKNIAVIGGSGSGKTFRFVKPNLIQMNSSNIVVDPKDHLAEKTGKLFLEHGYQVKVLDLVNMKNSDGFNPFRYIETENDLNRMLTVYFNNTKGSGSRSDPFWDEASMTLVRALASYLVDFYNPPKTREQLIEESRLSQTEYQNLLKRQKKEVEERKKRGRYPSFAEISKLIKHLSKGENQEKSVLEILFENYAKKYG
;
A
#
# COMPACT_ATOMS: atom_id res chain seq x y z
N MET A 1 -11.29 1.89 -14.34
CA MET A 1 -12.01 1.38 -15.52
C MET A 1 -12.74 2.53 -16.18
N MET A 2 -12.27 3.03 -17.31
CA MET A 2 -13.08 3.95 -18.11
C MET A 2 -13.99 3.09 -18.97
N TYR A 3 -15.26 2.99 -18.60
CA TYR A 3 -16.28 2.37 -19.43
C TYR A 3 -16.33 3.13 -20.77
N SER A 4 -16.10 2.41 -21.88
CA SER A 4 -16.14 3.05 -23.20
C SER A 4 -17.59 3.43 -23.49
N GLY A 5 -17.92 4.73 -23.40
CA GLY A 5 -19.27 5.23 -23.63
C GLY A 5 -19.86 4.80 -24.97
N LYS A 6 -19.02 4.64 -26.01
CA LYS A 6 -19.43 4.11 -27.32
C LYS A 6 -19.91 2.65 -27.26
N LYS A 7 -19.26 1.80 -26.45
CA LYS A 7 -19.66 0.40 -26.27
C LYS A 7 -20.94 0.32 -25.44
N PHE A 8 -21.03 1.09 -24.36
CA PHE A 8 -22.25 1.16 -23.58
C PHE A 8 -23.46 1.54 -24.44
N LEU A 9 -23.34 2.59 -25.27
CA LEU A 9 -24.41 2.99 -26.21
C LEU A 9 -24.80 1.89 -27.20
N LEU A 10 -23.81 1.18 -27.77
CA LEU A 10 -24.07 0.07 -28.69
C LEU A 10 -24.84 -1.08 -28.01
N PHE A 11 -24.40 -1.49 -26.81
CA PHE A 11 -25.05 -2.57 -26.08
C PHE A 11 -26.43 -2.16 -25.53
N SER A 12 -26.62 -0.89 -25.17
CA SER A 12 -27.95 -0.36 -24.83
C SER A 12 -28.89 -0.35 -26.03
N LEU A 13 -28.41 0.02 -27.22
CA LEU A 13 -29.20 -0.04 -28.46
C LEU A 13 -29.59 -1.48 -28.79
N LEU A 14 -28.63 -2.41 -28.72
CA LEU A 14 -28.90 -3.84 -28.91
C LEU A 14 -29.87 -4.38 -27.85
N GLY A 15 -29.78 -3.88 -26.61
CA GLY A 15 -30.72 -4.23 -25.54
C GLY A 15 -32.14 -3.74 -25.81
N ILE A 16 -32.30 -2.57 -26.41
CA ILE A 16 -33.61 -2.06 -26.84
C ILE A 16 -34.18 -2.94 -27.96
N VAL A 17 -33.35 -3.33 -28.93
CA VAL A 17 -33.76 -4.23 -30.04
C VAL A 17 -34.14 -5.62 -29.50
N LEU A 18 -33.33 -6.20 -28.61
CA LEU A 18 -33.61 -7.50 -28.01
C LEU A 18 -34.85 -7.47 -27.11
N GLY A 19 -35.00 -6.42 -26.30
CA GLY A 19 -36.18 -6.18 -25.50
C GLY A 19 -37.43 -6.05 -26.37
N TYR A 20 -37.34 -5.32 -27.49
CA TYR A 20 -38.45 -5.17 -28.43
C TYR A 20 -38.85 -6.50 -29.09
N LEU A 21 -37.89 -7.35 -29.41
CA LEU A 21 -38.15 -8.69 -29.92
C LEU A 21 -38.90 -9.56 -28.91
N PHE A 22 -38.48 -9.54 -27.64
CA PHE A 22 -39.19 -10.27 -26.56
C PHE A 22 -40.59 -9.73 -26.28
N HIS A 23 -40.76 -8.41 -26.33
CA HIS A 23 -42.06 -7.76 -26.30
C HIS A 23 -42.99 -8.30 -27.39
N ARG A 24 -42.51 -8.36 -28.64
CA ARG A 24 -43.30 -8.84 -29.78
C ARG A 24 -43.65 -10.32 -29.69
N LEU A 25 -42.70 -11.17 -29.29
CA LEU A 25 -42.97 -12.59 -29.05
C LEU A 25 -44.02 -12.81 -27.96
N THR A 26 -44.01 -11.96 -26.91
CA THR A 26 -45.00 -12.05 -25.83
C THR A 26 -46.40 -11.69 -26.32
N LEU A 27 -46.53 -10.65 -27.16
CA LEU A 27 -47.82 -10.26 -27.74
C LEU A 27 -48.40 -11.32 -28.67
N LEU A 28 -47.55 -11.97 -29.48
CA LEU A 28 -47.98 -13.07 -30.35
C LEU A 28 -48.41 -14.29 -29.54
N TYR A 29 -47.62 -14.66 -28.53
CA TYR A 29 -47.94 -15.75 -27.61
C TYR A 29 -49.29 -15.55 -26.90
N ASP A 30 -49.58 -14.30 -26.47
CA ASP A 30 -50.86 -13.96 -25.85
C ASP A 30 -52.03 -13.95 -26.86
N SER A 31 -51.76 -13.77 -28.16
CA SER A 31 -52.77 -13.75 -29.22
C SER A 31 -53.25 -15.14 -29.68
N TYR A 32 -52.41 -16.17 -29.52
CA TYR A 32 -52.76 -17.54 -29.90
C TYR A 32 -53.74 -18.17 -28.91
N THR A 33 -54.68 -18.98 -29.40
CA THR A 33 -55.70 -19.69 -28.63
C THR A 33 -55.35 -21.18 -28.54
N GLY A 34 -55.48 -21.80 -27.36
CA GLY A 34 -55.11 -23.20 -27.15
C GLY A 34 -54.38 -23.45 -25.84
N ASN A 35 -53.97 -24.70 -25.61
CA ASN A 35 -53.15 -25.06 -24.45
C ASN A 35 -51.75 -24.43 -24.57
N THR A 36 -51.03 -24.33 -23.45
CA THR A 36 -49.68 -23.73 -23.42
C THR A 36 -48.73 -24.37 -24.43
N LEU A 37 -48.79 -25.69 -24.61
CA LEU A 37 -47.94 -26.42 -25.53
C LEU A 37 -48.22 -26.04 -27.00
N ASP A 38 -49.50 -25.90 -27.37
CA ASP A 38 -49.93 -25.52 -28.72
C ASP A 38 -49.54 -24.06 -29.05
N LYS A 39 -49.61 -23.16 -28.06
CA LYS A 39 -49.15 -21.78 -28.24
C LYS A 39 -47.65 -21.69 -28.52
N TRP A 40 -46.86 -22.52 -27.85
CA TRP A 40 -45.42 -22.59 -28.08
C TRP A 40 -45.06 -23.20 -29.43
N THR A 41 -45.77 -24.24 -29.87
CA THR A 41 -45.54 -24.84 -31.19
C THR A 41 -45.85 -23.85 -32.31
N HIS A 42 -46.98 -23.13 -32.23
CA HIS A 42 -47.31 -22.08 -33.20
C HIS A 42 -46.30 -20.92 -33.18
N LEU A 43 -45.88 -20.44 -32.01
CA LEU A 43 -44.90 -19.37 -31.90
C LEU A 43 -43.54 -19.75 -32.52
N LEU A 44 -43.12 -21.01 -32.38
CA LEU A 44 -41.84 -21.48 -32.92
C LEU A 44 -41.88 -21.71 -34.42
N MET A 45 -43.02 -22.18 -34.95
CA MET A 45 -43.19 -22.53 -36.36
C MET A 45 -43.54 -21.31 -37.22
N GLU A 46 -44.46 -20.45 -36.77
CA GLU A 46 -45.04 -19.36 -37.56
C GLU A 46 -44.71 -17.97 -36.98
N GLY A 47 -44.41 -17.89 -35.67
CA GLY A 47 -44.14 -16.63 -35.00
C GLY A 47 -42.91 -15.87 -35.51
N GLN A 48 -41.93 -16.54 -36.12
CA GLN A 48 -40.76 -15.88 -36.71
C GLN A 48 -41.12 -15.04 -37.93
N ASP A 49 -42.01 -15.55 -38.78
CA ASP A 49 -42.46 -14.87 -40.00
C ASP A 49 -43.44 -13.74 -39.66
N GLU A 50 -44.32 -13.93 -38.66
CA GLU A 50 -45.28 -12.92 -38.21
C GLU A 50 -44.63 -11.70 -37.53
N VAL A 51 -43.54 -11.92 -36.77
CA VAL A 51 -42.73 -10.83 -36.19
C VAL A 51 -42.13 -9.95 -37.29
N LEU A 52 -41.68 -10.56 -38.40
CA LEU A 52 -41.05 -9.87 -39.53
C LEU A 52 -42.06 -9.15 -40.42
N GLN A 53 -43.27 -9.68 -40.58
CA GLN A 53 -44.32 -9.08 -41.43
C GLN A 53 -44.96 -7.83 -40.80
N SER A 54 -45.02 -7.75 -39.48
CA SER A 54 -45.62 -6.61 -38.76
C SER A 54 -44.63 -5.96 -37.78
N PRO A 55 -43.59 -5.27 -38.26
CA PRO A 55 -42.49 -4.81 -37.40
C PRO A 55 -42.88 -3.71 -36.40
N TRP A 56 -44.04 -3.06 -36.57
CA TRP A 56 -44.44 -1.88 -35.80
C TRP A 56 -45.69 -2.16 -34.95
N ASN A 57 -45.50 -2.80 -33.79
CA ASN A 57 -46.53 -2.88 -32.76
C ASN A 57 -45.99 -2.42 -31.40
N VAL A 58 -46.56 -1.35 -30.86
CA VAL A 58 -46.09 -0.64 -29.65
C VAL A 58 -47.11 -0.77 -28.50
N SER A 59 -47.99 -1.77 -28.54
CA SER A 59 -48.97 -2.00 -27.46
C SER A 59 -48.35 -2.71 -26.26
N PHE A 60 -47.91 -1.96 -25.24
CA PHE A 60 -47.34 -2.53 -24.02
C PHE A 60 -48.43 -2.99 -23.03
N THR A 61 -48.56 -4.30 -22.86
CA THR A 61 -49.24 -4.93 -21.70
C THR A 61 -48.24 -5.19 -20.57
N GLY A 62 -48.72 -5.36 -19.33
CA GLY A 62 -47.87 -5.57 -18.15
C GLY A 62 -46.88 -6.74 -18.27
N LYS A 63 -47.28 -7.84 -18.93
CA LYS A 63 -46.38 -8.99 -19.21
C LYS A 63 -45.34 -8.63 -20.27
N SER A 64 -45.77 -8.00 -21.38
CA SER A 64 -44.87 -7.63 -22.48
C SER A 64 -43.79 -6.62 -22.05
N SER A 65 -44.12 -5.67 -21.17
CA SER A 65 -43.16 -4.73 -20.57
C SER A 65 -42.12 -5.43 -19.67
N ALA A 66 -42.53 -6.49 -18.95
CA ALA A 66 -41.59 -7.27 -18.13
C ALA A 66 -40.59 -8.04 -19.00
N PHE A 67 -41.05 -8.64 -20.11
CA PHE A 67 -40.18 -9.32 -21.07
C PHE A 67 -39.28 -8.36 -21.86
N PHE A 68 -39.75 -7.15 -22.16
CA PHE A 68 -38.90 -6.07 -22.70
C PHE A 68 -37.74 -5.74 -21.75
N LEU A 69 -38.04 -5.51 -20.47
CA LEU A 69 -37.04 -5.24 -19.44
C LEU A 69 -36.08 -6.41 -19.28
N LEU A 70 -36.57 -7.65 -19.33
CA LEU A 70 -35.74 -8.85 -19.27
C LEU A 70 -34.72 -8.88 -20.42
N GLY A 71 -35.14 -8.61 -21.65
CA GLY A 71 -34.24 -8.56 -22.82
C GLY A 71 -33.19 -7.45 -22.70
N PHE A 72 -33.60 -6.27 -22.24
CA PHE A 72 -32.68 -5.15 -22.00
C PHE A 72 -31.66 -5.47 -20.90
N VAL A 73 -32.10 -6.01 -19.77
CA VAL A 73 -31.24 -6.41 -18.64
C VAL A 73 -30.29 -7.53 -19.05
N MET A 74 -30.74 -8.51 -19.82
CA MET A 74 -29.87 -9.56 -20.35
C MET A 74 -28.73 -8.98 -21.18
N MET A 75 -29.01 -8.03 -22.08
CA MET A 75 -27.96 -7.41 -22.90
C MET A 75 -27.01 -6.54 -22.09
N LEU A 76 -27.52 -5.88 -21.03
CA LEU A 76 -26.69 -5.15 -20.06
C LEU A 76 -25.75 -6.11 -19.30
N LEU A 77 -26.23 -7.28 -18.89
CA LEU A 77 -25.41 -8.31 -18.23
C LEU A 77 -24.32 -8.85 -19.15
N VAL A 78 -24.61 -9.06 -20.45
CA VAL A 78 -23.61 -9.44 -21.45
C VAL A 78 -22.52 -8.35 -21.58
N TYR A 79 -22.92 -7.07 -21.62
CA TYR A 79 -21.97 -5.96 -21.63
C TYR A 79 -21.06 -5.98 -20.38
N LEU A 80 -21.64 -6.15 -19.19
CA LEU A 80 -20.88 -6.20 -17.94
C LEU A 80 -19.92 -7.40 -17.92
N TYR A 81 -20.34 -8.56 -18.39
CA TYR A 81 -19.48 -9.75 -18.48
C TYR A 81 -18.27 -9.49 -19.39
N LEU A 82 -18.51 -8.95 -20.59
CA LEU A 82 -17.46 -8.64 -21.56
C LEU A 82 -16.50 -7.55 -21.07
N GLU A 83 -16.97 -6.59 -20.28
CA GLU A 83 -16.12 -5.52 -19.75
C GLU A 83 -15.32 -5.97 -18.52
N THR A 84 -15.91 -6.80 -17.66
CA THR A 84 -15.26 -7.31 -16.44
C THR A 84 -14.18 -8.35 -16.77
N GLY A 85 -14.35 -9.11 -17.86
CA GLY A 85 -13.40 -10.13 -18.32
C GLY A 85 -12.17 -9.60 -19.07
N LYS A 86 -12.06 -8.29 -19.32
CA LYS A 86 -10.94 -7.73 -20.09
C LYS A 86 -9.64 -7.80 -19.33
N LYS A 87 -8.82 -8.77 -19.69
CA LYS A 87 -7.41 -8.80 -19.33
C LYS A 87 -6.62 -7.93 -20.31
N GLN A 88 -5.55 -7.30 -19.81
CA GLN A 88 -4.67 -6.45 -20.60
C GLN A 88 -3.70 -7.34 -21.40
N TYR A 89 -4.10 -7.70 -22.63
CA TYR A 89 -3.27 -8.46 -23.55
C TYR A 89 -2.67 -7.57 -24.63
N ARG A 90 -1.48 -7.93 -25.11
CA ARG A 90 -0.91 -7.39 -26.35
C ARG A 90 -1.17 -8.43 -27.44
N GLU A 91 -2.33 -8.33 -28.08
CA GLU A 91 -2.73 -9.28 -29.12
C GLU A 91 -1.74 -9.25 -30.29
N GLY A 92 -1.35 -10.42 -30.80
CA GLY A 92 -0.37 -10.56 -31.88
C GLY A 92 1.09 -10.33 -31.46
N VAL A 93 1.38 -10.25 -30.16
CA VAL A 93 2.72 -9.97 -29.66
C VAL A 93 3.15 -11.06 -28.66
N GLU A 94 4.20 -11.80 -29.02
CA GLU A 94 4.80 -12.80 -28.13
C GLU A 94 5.45 -12.17 -26.90
N TYR A 95 5.53 -12.97 -25.83
CA TYR A 95 6.23 -12.59 -24.62
C TYR A 95 7.72 -12.42 -24.92
N GLY A 96 8.34 -11.35 -24.40
CA GLY A 96 9.76 -11.05 -24.66
C GLY A 96 10.03 -10.29 -25.96
N SER A 97 9.00 -9.79 -26.64
CA SER A 97 9.06 -8.87 -27.81
C SER A 97 9.66 -7.48 -27.53
N ALA A 98 10.51 -7.36 -26.51
CA ALA A 98 11.22 -6.13 -26.20
C ALA A 98 12.15 -5.75 -27.35
N ARG A 99 12.25 -4.46 -27.65
CA ARG A 99 13.18 -3.91 -28.64
C ARG A 99 13.93 -2.72 -28.08
N PHE A 100 15.04 -2.37 -28.73
CA PHE A 100 15.71 -1.11 -28.45
C PHE A 100 14.78 0.08 -28.78
N GLY A 101 14.80 1.07 -27.90
CA GLY A 101 14.07 2.32 -28.08
C GLY A 101 14.78 3.23 -29.07
N THR A 102 14.02 4.13 -29.70
CA THR A 102 14.55 5.17 -30.57
C THR A 102 14.85 6.46 -29.80
N LEU A 103 15.70 7.32 -30.37
CA LEU A 103 16.05 8.63 -29.77
C LEU A 103 14.85 9.59 -29.61
N LYS A 104 13.75 9.35 -30.32
CA LYS A 104 12.51 10.13 -30.17
C LYS A 104 11.70 9.65 -28.96
N GLU A 105 11.70 8.33 -28.70
CA GLU A 105 10.88 7.70 -27.67
C GLU A 105 11.34 8.03 -26.25
N LYS A 106 12.64 8.23 -26.03
CA LYS A 106 13.17 8.58 -24.71
C LYS A 106 12.55 9.86 -24.12
N LYS A 107 12.15 10.83 -24.97
CA LYS A 107 11.53 12.10 -24.54
C LYS A 107 10.21 11.91 -23.81
N PHE A 108 9.50 10.80 -24.05
CA PHE A 108 8.24 10.51 -23.36
C PHE A 108 8.43 10.23 -21.86
N PHE A 109 9.63 9.84 -21.43
CA PHE A 109 9.96 9.52 -20.04
C PHE A 109 10.52 10.71 -19.25
N TYR A 110 10.86 11.82 -19.91
CA TYR A 110 11.48 12.97 -19.26
C TYR A 110 10.45 13.84 -18.56
N GLY A 111 10.81 14.39 -17.41
CA GLY A 111 10.06 15.43 -16.74
C GLY A 111 10.25 16.79 -17.42
N LYS A 112 9.45 17.76 -17.00
CA LYS A 112 9.55 19.17 -17.40
C LYS A 112 10.89 19.76 -16.94
N GLU A 113 11.28 19.45 -15.71
CA GLU A 113 12.50 19.96 -15.08
C GLU A 113 13.55 18.86 -14.98
N PHE A 114 14.77 19.15 -15.46
CA PHE A 114 15.86 18.18 -15.44
C PHE A 114 16.32 17.80 -14.03
N SER A 115 16.26 18.74 -13.09
CA SER A 115 16.63 18.55 -11.69
C SER A 115 15.76 17.54 -10.96
N HIS A 116 14.59 17.19 -11.48
CA HIS A 116 13.67 16.23 -10.87
C HIS A 116 13.69 14.84 -11.54
N ASP A 117 14.59 14.63 -12.51
CA ASP A 117 14.65 13.39 -13.28
C ASP A 117 15.83 12.54 -12.86
N THR A 118 15.63 11.25 -12.57
CA THR A 118 16.73 10.31 -12.34
C THR A 118 17.52 10.11 -13.62
N ILE A 119 18.83 10.34 -13.55
CA ILE A 119 19.78 10.13 -14.65
C ILE A 119 20.07 8.63 -14.75
N LEU A 120 19.74 8.03 -15.92
CA LEU A 120 19.99 6.62 -16.21
C LEU A 120 21.20 6.41 -17.13
N ALA A 121 21.41 7.32 -18.07
CA ALA A 121 22.55 7.35 -18.99
C ALA A 121 22.84 8.80 -19.41
N GLN A 122 23.86 8.99 -20.25
CA GLN A 122 24.27 10.32 -20.73
C GLN A 122 23.11 11.15 -21.31
N ASP A 123 22.19 10.49 -22.02
CA ASP A 123 21.08 11.11 -22.72
C ASP A 123 19.75 10.43 -22.40
N VAL A 124 19.65 9.71 -21.28
CA VAL A 124 18.43 9.02 -20.83
C VAL A 124 18.17 9.37 -19.37
N ARG A 125 16.96 9.85 -19.10
CA ARG A 125 16.51 10.21 -17.76
C ARG A 125 15.05 9.77 -17.56
N LEU A 126 14.65 9.61 -16.32
CA LEU A 126 13.32 9.16 -15.94
C LEU A 126 12.73 10.13 -14.91
N THR A 127 11.54 10.66 -15.19
CA THR A 127 10.85 11.56 -14.26
C THR A 127 10.51 10.91 -12.93
N LEU A 128 10.83 11.60 -11.83
CA LEU A 128 10.41 11.18 -10.49
C LEU A 128 9.07 11.76 -10.06
N LEU A 129 8.70 12.96 -10.51
CA LEU A 129 7.53 13.68 -10.00
C LEU A 129 6.39 13.78 -11.01
N ASP A 130 6.70 14.00 -12.29
CA ASP A 130 5.65 14.19 -13.31
C ASP A 130 4.88 12.91 -13.59
N LYS A 131 3.55 12.99 -13.52
CA LYS A 131 2.65 11.91 -13.91
C LYS A 131 2.58 11.82 -15.44
N LYS A 132 2.99 10.68 -15.98
CA LYS A 132 2.92 10.39 -17.41
C LYS A 132 1.65 9.59 -17.76
N PRO A 133 1.23 9.56 -19.03
CA PRO A 133 0.21 8.61 -19.48
C PRO A 133 0.61 7.18 -19.10
N PRO A 134 -0.35 6.27 -18.79
CA PRO A 134 -0.04 4.93 -18.27
C PRO A 134 0.97 4.13 -19.10
N GLN A 135 1.02 4.35 -20.41
CA GLN A 135 1.97 3.70 -21.32
C GLN A 135 3.44 4.12 -21.09
N TYR A 136 3.69 5.30 -20.52
CA TYR A 136 5.03 5.85 -20.26
C TYR A 136 5.33 6.05 -18.78
N ASP A 137 4.33 5.93 -17.90
CA ASP A 137 4.55 5.95 -16.46
C ASP A 137 5.25 4.64 -16.06
N ARG A 138 6.50 4.72 -15.59
CA ARG A 138 7.35 3.56 -15.28
C ARG A 138 7.57 3.45 -13.78
N ASN A 139 7.90 2.24 -13.35
CA ASN A 139 8.39 2.01 -12.00
C ASN A 139 9.71 2.79 -11.80
N LYS A 140 9.82 3.47 -10.65
CA LYS A 140 10.96 4.32 -10.28
C LYS A 140 12.02 3.57 -9.49
N ASN A 141 11.75 2.32 -9.10
CA ASN A 141 12.74 1.44 -8.51
C ASN A 141 13.73 1.00 -9.60
N ILE A 142 15.01 1.26 -9.38
CA ILE A 142 16.08 1.01 -10.35
C ILE A 142 17.07 0.01 -9.76
N ALA A 143 17.32 -1.07 -10.50
CA ALA A 143 18.40 -2.00 -10.23
C ALA A 143 19.59 -1.72 -11.15
N VAL A 144 20.76 -1.40 -10.58
CA VAL A 144 21.98 -1.14 -11.33
C VAL A 144 22.93 -2.31 -11.20
N ILE A 145 23.11 -3.04 -12.30
CA ILE A 145 23.97 -4.24 -12.35
C ILE A 145 25.25 -3.89 -13.09
N GLY A 146 26.39 -4.27 -12.51
CA GLY A 146 27.70 -4.11 -13.13
C GLY A 146 28.79 -4.76 -12.30
N GLY A 147 29.87 -5.20 -12.94
CA GLY A 147 31.02 -5.81 -12.27
C GLY A 147 31.72 -4.87 -11.28
N SER A 148 32.70 -5.40 -10.54
CA SER A 148 33.61 -4.55 -9.76
C SER A 148 34.35 -3.60 -10.70
N GLY A 149 34.64 -2.36 -10.26
CA GLY A 149 35.33 -1.36 -11.08
C GLY A 149 34.50 -0.70 -12.20
N SER A 150 33.30 -1.19 -12.51
CA SER A 150 32.41 -0.61 -13.56
C SER A 150 31.94 0.83 -13.31
N GLY A 151 32.22 1.37 -12.12
CA GLY A 151 31.90 2.75 -11.77
C GLY A 151 30.46 2.98 -11.33
N LYS A 152 29.72 1.96 -10.84
CA LYS A 152 28.33 2.12 -10.33
C LYS A 152 28.16 3.34 -9.43
N THR A 153 29.06 3.52 -8.46
CA THR A 153 29.02 4.65 -7.52
C THR A 153 29.31 5.99 -8.21
N PHE A 154 30.34 6.05 -9.05
CA PHE A 154 30.77 7.29 -9.69
C PHE A 154 29.85 7.73 -10.84
N ARG A 155 29.35 6.79 -11.65
CA ARG A 155 28.58 7.04 -12.87
C ARG A 155 27.07 7.11 -12.64
N PHE A 156 26.55 6.43 -11.63
CA PHE A 156 25.10 6.41 -11.37
C PHE A 156 24.73 7.05 -10.02
N VAL A 157 25.31 6.58 -8.91
CA VAL A 157 24.91 7.06 -7.57
C VAL A 157 25.27 8.54 -7.39
N LYS A 158 26.53 8.92 -7.62
CA LYS A 158 27.01 10.28 -7.36
C LYS A 158 26.30 11.35 -8.22
N PRO A 159 26.09 11.19 -9.54
CA PRO A 159 25.36 12.18 -10.33
C PRO A 159 23.91 12.35 -9.87
N ASN A 160 23.23 11.27 -9.49
CA ASN A 160 21.86 11.34 -8.97
C ASN A 160 21.80 11.98 -7.58
N LEU A 161 22.80 11.76 -6.71
CA LEU A 161 22.87 12.47 -5.42
C LEU A 161 23.11 13.97 -5.60
N ILE A 162 24.01 14.36 -6.51
CA ILE A 162 24.34 15.77 -6.78
C ILE A 162 23.16 16.54 -7.39
N GLN A 163 22.20 15.85 -8.02
CA GLN A 163 20.97 16.51 -8.45
C GLN A 163 20.15 17.08 -7.30
N MET A 164 20.30 16.54 -6.07
CA MET A 164 19.60 17.03 -4.88
C MET A 164 18.10 17.15 -5.11
N ASN A 165 17.50 16.16 -5.77
CA ASN A 165 16.10 16.21 -6.17
C ASN A 165 15.11 15.86 -5.06
N SER A 166 15.60 15.25 -3.97
CA SER A 166 14.77 14.71 -2.88
C SER A 166 15.60 14.44 -1.62
N SER A 167 14.94 14.00 -0.54
CA SER A 167 15.60 13.48 0.66
C SER A 167 16.20 12.12 0.37
N ASN A 168 17.50 11.97 0.63
CA ASN A 168 18.26 10.75 0.30
C ASN A 168 18.62 9.97 1.57
N ILE A 169 18.43 8.65 1.53
CA ILE A 169 19.00 7.70 2.49
C ILE A 169 20.00 6.85 1.70
N VAL A 170 21.27 6.91 2.09
CA VAL A 170 22.36 6.25 1.37
C VAL A 170 23.04 5.26 2.29
N VAL A 171 23.13 4.01 1.85
CA VAL A 171 23.98 3.01 2.48
C VAL A 171 25.32 3.05 1.76
N ASP A 172 26.38 3.44 2.47
CA ASP A 172 27.74 3.57 1.92
C ASP A 172 28.73 2.63 2.60
N PRO A 173 28.89 1.38 2.13
CA PRO A 173 29.79 0.42 2.73
C PRO A 173 31.28 0.80 2.65
N LYS A 174 31.64 1.79 1.83
CA LYS A 174 33.04 2.19 1.57
C LYS A 174 33.39 3.57 2.15
N ASP A 175 32.48 4.15 2.92
CA ASP A 175 32.64 5.40 3.67
C ASP A 175 33.38 6.53 2.91
N HIS A 176 32.84 6.95 1.77
CA HIS A 176 33.44 7.99 0.92
C HIS A 176 32.42 8.90 0.24
N LEU A 177 31.13 8.53 0.21
CA LEU A 177 30.07 9.34 -0.38
C LEU A 177 29.77 10.54 0.50
N ALA A 178 29.62 10.35 1.81
CA ALA A 178 29.36 11.44 2.74
C ALA A 178 30.46 12.51 2.70
N GLU A 179 31.74 12.09 2.68
CA GLU A 179 32.88 13.00 2.51
C GLU A 179 32.79 13.78 1.18
N LYS A 180 32.48 13.11 0.07
CA LYS A 180 32.51 13.70 -1.28
C LYS A 180 31.31 14.56 -1.63
N THR A 181 30.14 14.32 -1.03
CA THR A 181 28.91 15.05 -1.36
C THR A 181 28.35 15.83 -0.17
N GLY A 182 28.71 15.51 1.07
CA GLY A 182 28.09 16.09 2.28
C GLY A 182 28.16 17.61 2.33
N LYS A 183 29.31 18.20 1.97
CA LYS A 183 29.46 19.67 1.91
C LYS A 183 28.48 20.32 0.93
N LEU A 184 28.29 19.73 -0.26
CA LEU A 184 27.33 20.22 -1.25
C LEU A 184 25.91 20.24 -0.68
N PHE A 185 25.49 19.17 -0.01
CA PHE A 185 24.17 19.09 0.61
C PHE A 185 24.00 20.17 1.70
N LEU A 186 24.99 20.36 2.57
CA LEU A 186 24.95 21.40 3.62
C LEU A 186 24.81 22.81 3.02
N GLU A 187 25.56 23.12 1.97
CA GLU A 187 25.51 24.42 1.28
C GLU A 187 24.14 24.70 0.63
N HIS A 188 23.40 23.65 0.26
CA HIS A 188 22.05 23.75 -0.30
C HIS A 188 20.94 23.59 0.74
N GLY A 189 21.27 23.74 2.03
CA GLY A 189 20.28 23.76 3.12
C GLY A 189 19.77 22.39 3.57
N TYR A 190 20.41 21.30 3.15
CA TYR A 190 20.04 19.96 3.64
C TYR A 190 20.59 19.70 5.04
N GLN A 191 19.83 18.93 5.80
CA GLN A 191 20.34 18.29 7.01
C GLN A 191 21.08 17.00 6.64
N VAL A 192 22.40 16.99 6.82
CA VAL A 192 23.22 15.79 6.63
C VAL A 192 23.39 15.08 7.97
N LYS A 193 23.07 13.78 7.99
CA LYS A 193 23.20 12.89 9.16
C LYS A 193 23.96 11.63 8.77
N VAL A 194 24.92 11.23 9.59
CA VAL A 194 25.80 10.09 9.32
C VAL A 194 25.72 9.12 10.48
N LEU A 195 25.22 7.91 10.21
CA LEU A 195 25.23 6.80 11.17
C LEU A 195 26.34 5.82 10.78
N ASP A 196 27.49 5.92 11.44
CA ASP A 196 28.62 5.02 11.30
C ASP A 196 28.60 3.98 12.43
N LEU A 197 28.36 2.72 12.06
CA LEU A 197 28.32 1.58 12.97
C LEU A 197 29.69 0.95 13.23
N VAL A 198 30.74 1.41 12.53
CA VAL A 198 32.14 0.98 12.71
C VAL A 198 32.89 1.96 13.60
N ASN A 199 32.85 3.27 13.29
CA ASN A 199 33.47 4.32 14.10
C ASN A 199 32.45 5.28 14.68
N MET A 200 32.04 5.01 15.92
CA MET A 200 31.01 5.81 16.60
C MET A 200 31.47 7.18 17.11
N LYS A 201 32.77 7.54 17.02
CA LYS A 201 33.29 8.79 17.62
C LYS A 201 32.66 10.05 17.01
N ASN A 202 32.46 10.06 15.70
CA ASN A 202 31.90 11.20 14.95
C ASN A 202 30.62 10.78 14.20
N SER A 203 29.88 9.83 14.76
CA SER A 203 28.60 9.37 14.21
C SER A 203 27.44 10.06 14.91
N ASP A 204 26.39 10.37 14.16
CA ASP A 204 25.07 10.58 14.75
C ASP A 204 24.57 9.29 15.40
N GLY A 205 23.80 9.43 16.47
CA GLY A 205 23.12 8.31 17.12
C GLY A 205 21.74 8.06 16.54
N PHE A 206 21.32 6.80 16.48
CA PHE A 206 19.95 6.40 16.15
C PHE A 206 19.34 5.63 17.32
N ASN A 207 18.25 6.16 17.87
CA ASN A 207 17.44 5.46 18.86
C ASN A 207 16.07 5.11 18.26
N PRO A 208 15.76 3.83 17.99
CA PRO A 208 14.48 3.43 17.41
C PRO A 208 13.29 3.69 18.35
N PHE A 209 13.50 3.66 19.68
CA PHE A 209 12.45 3.93 20.66
C PHE A 209 11.93 5.38 20.60
N ARG A 210 12.64 6.29 19.91
CA ARG A 210 12.17 7.66 19.66
C ARG A 210 10.98 7.76 18.73
N TYR A 211 10.74 6.74 17.93
CA TYR A 211 9.72 6.73 16.90
C TYR A 211 8.55 5.81 17.21
N ILE A 212 8.50 5.25 18.43
CA ILE A 212 7.45 4.35 18.87
C ILE A 212 6.37 5.16 19.58
N GLU A 213 5.18 5.19 19.00
CA GLU A 213 3.99 5.84 19.58
C GLU A 213 2.92 4.82 19.96
N THR A 214 2.80 3.77 19.15
CA THR A 214 1.81 2.71 19.35
C THR A 214 2.50 1.36 19.53
N GLU A 215 1.77 0.41 20.14
CA GLU A 215 2.21 -0.99 20.23
C GLU A 215 2.50 -1.58 18.83
N ASN A 216 1.74 -1.16 17.82
CA ASN A 216 1.97 -1.57 16.44
C ASN A 216 3.33 -1.09 15.90
N ASP A 217 3.78 0.10 16.29
CA ASP A 217 5.10 0.62 15.88
C ASP A 217 6.24 -0.15 16.56
N LEU A 218 6.07 -0.48 17.85
CA LEU A 218 6.99 -1.36 18.56
C LEU A 218 7.06 -2.74 17.87
N ASN A 219 5.90 -3.31 17.56
CA ASN A 219 5.81 -4.59 16.87
C ASN A 219 6.49 -4.56 15.50
N ARG A 220 6.27 -3.50 14.70
CA ARG A 220 6.96 -3.31 13.41
C ARG A 220 8.48 -3.21 13.58
N MET A 221 8.95 -2.41 14.53
CA MET A 221 10.37 -2.22 14.81
C MET A 221 11.03 -3.54 15.18
N LEU A 222 10.43 -4.29 16.10
CA LEU A 222 10.91 -5.60 16.52
C LEU A 222 10.87 -6.61 15.37
N THR A 223 9.80 -6.66 14.57
CA THR A 223 9.74 -7.53 13.39
C THR A 223 10.85 -7.24 12.39
N VAL A 224 11.15 -5.98 12.11
CA VAL A 224 12.28 -5.61 11.23
C VAL A 224 13.60 -6.06 11.84
N TYR A 225 13.81 -5.84 13.15
CA TYR A 225 15.01 -6.30 13.85
C TYR A 225 15.19 -7.82 13.71
N PHE A 226 14.19 -8.61 14.09
CA PHE A 226 14.29 -10.07 14.03
C PHE A 226 14.46 -10.60 12.61
N ASN A 227 13.77 -10.03 11.63
CA ASN A 227 13.91 -10.46 10.25
C ASN A 227 15.33 -10.22 9.70
N ASN A 228 16.04 -9.19 10.18
CA ASN A 228 17.42 -8.91 9.78
C ASN A 228 18.46 -9.69 10.60
N THR A 229 18.09 -10.27 11.74
CA THR A 229 18.99 -11.10 12.58
C THR A 229 18.75 -12.59 12.42
N LYS A 230 17.70 -13.02 11.72
CA LYS A 230 17.49 -14.43 11.35
C LYS A 230 18.67 -14.87 10.46
N GLY A 231 19.44 -15.83 10.96
CA GLY A 231 20.53 -16.42 10.18
C GLY A 231 20.00 -17.12 8.93
N SER A 232 20.84 -17.27 7.91
CA SER A 232 20.48 -17.91 6.63
C SER A 232 20.41 -19.44 6.69
N GLY A 233 20.46 -20.04 7.89
CA GLY A 233 20.45 -21.48 8.09
C GLY A 233 19.06 -21.98 8.47
N SER A 234 18.68 -23.17 7.98
CA SER A 234 17.55 -23.92 8.50
C SER A 234 17.88 -24.39 9.92
N ARG A 235 17.64 -23.57 10.94
CA ARG A 235 17.63 -24.08 12.32
C ARG A 235 16.45 -25.03 12.44
N SER A 236 16.72 -26.29 12.81
CA SER A 236 15.68 -27.32 12.90
C SER A 236 14.69 -27.05 14.03
N ASP A 237 15.05 -26.19 14.97
CA ASP A 237 14.25 -25.88 16.15
C ASP A 237 13.92 -24.36 16.22
N PRO A 238 12.65 -23.97 15.96
CA PRO A 238 12.21 -22.59 16.05
C PRO A 238 12.07 -22.09 17.49
N PHE A 239 12.09 -22.99 18.49
CA PHE A 239 11.85 -22.65 19.90
C PHE A 239 12.76 -21.51 20.38
N TRP A 240 14.06 -21.59 20.09
CA TRP A 240 15.02 -20.58 20.55
C TRP A 240 14.82 -19.21 19.90
N ASP A 241 14.43 -19.18 18.62
CA ASP A 241 14.15 -17.94 17.91
C ASP A 241 12.83 -17.32 18.42
N GLU A 242 11.80 -18.13 18.68
CA GLU A 242 10.51 -17.67 19.21
C GLU A 242 10.60 -17.21 20.67
N ALA A 243 11.29 -17.98 21.52
CA ALA A 243 11.51 -17.64 22.92
C ALA A 243 12.31 -16.33 23.04
N SER A 244 13.38 -16.19 22.25
CA SER A 244 14.20 -14.96 22.21
C SER A 244 13.38 -13.76 21.73
N MET A 245 12.59 -13.94 20.67
CA MET A 245 11.71 -12.89 20.15
C MET A 245 10.67 -12.45 21.18
N THR A 246 10.08 -13.41 21.89
CA THR A 246 9.09 -13.16 22.95
C THR A 246 9.70 -12.41 24.12
N LEU A 247 10.88 -12.83 24.59
CA LEU A 247 11.59 -12.18 25.69
C LEU A 247 11.95 -10.73 25.36
N VAL A 248 12.57 -10.49 24.19
CA VAL A 248 12.95 -9.14 23.77
C VAL A 248 11.72 -8.27 23.55
N ARG A 249 10.62 -8.82 23.02
CA ARG A 249 9.35 -8.10 22.91
C ARG A 249 8.83 -7.69 24.28
N ALA A 250 8.80 -8.60 25.26
CA ALA A 250 8.36 -8.28 26.62
C ALA A 250 9.21 -7.18 27.26
N LEU A 251 10.54 -7.25 27.13
CA LEU A 251 11.46 -6.23 27.66
C LEU A 251 11.28 -4.87 26.96
N ALA A 252 11.16 -4.86 25.64
CA ALA A 252 10.97 -3.64 24.87
C ALA A 252 9.60 -3.00 25.15
N SER A 253 8.54 -3.80 25.27
CA SER A 253 7.21 -3.32 25.68
C SER A 253 7.26 -2.71 27.07
N TYR A 254 7.89 -3.38 28.05
CA TYR A 254 8.05 -2.84 29.39
C TYR A 254 8.79 -1.50 29.37
N LEU A 255 9.88 -1.38 28.60
CA LEU A 255 10.60 -0.10 28.47
C LEU A 255 9.69 0.99 27.89
N VAL A 256 8.93 0.70 26.83
CA VAL A 256 8.00 1.67 26.25
C VAL A 256 6.93 2.08 27.26
N ASP A 257 6.29 1.13 27.93
CA ASP A 257 5.24 1.36 28.93
C ASP A 257 5.75 2.10 30.16
N PHE A 258 6.98 1.84 30.60
CA PHE A 258 7.60 2.53 31.72
C PHE A 258 7.76 4.04 31.43
N TYR A 259 8.13 4.40 30.19
CA TYR A 259 8.29 5.80 29.77
C TYR A 259 7.00 6.43 29.24
N ASN A 260 6.06 5.62 28.77
CA ASN A 260 4.77 6.03 28.22
C ASN A 260 3.67 5.09 28.72
N PRO A 261 3.24 5.25 29.98
CA PRO A 261 2.28 4.33 30.58
C PRO A 261 0.96 4.37 29.81
N PRO A 262 0.33 3.22 29.56
CA PRO A 262 -0.98 3.17 28.96
C PRO A 262 -1.99 3.87 29.88
N LYS A 263 -3.06 4.39 29.26
CA LYS A 263 -4.14 5.03 29.99
C LYS A 263 -4.80 4.02 30.91
N THR A 264 -5.15 4.44 32.13
CA THR A 264 -5.94 3.59 33.02
C THR A 264 -7.37 3.46 32.48
N ARG A 265 -8.09 2.43 32.95
CA ARG A 265 -9.49 2.23 32.58
C ARG A 265 -10.35 3.44 32.88
N GLU A 266 -10.12 4.13 34.00
CA GLU A 266 -10.85 5.33 34.39
C GLU A 266 -10.62 6.47 33.39
N GLN A 267 -9.37 6.68 32.97
CA GLN A 267 -9.02 7.70 31.98
C GLN A 267 -9.67 7.41 30.62
N LEU A 268 -9.72 6.16 30.19
CA LEU A 268 -10.41 5.77 28.96
C LEU A 268 -11.92 6.02 29.05
N ILE A 269 -12.53 5.73 30.20
CA ILE A 269 -13.96 6.01 30.45
C ILE A 269 -14.22 7.52 30.43
N GLU A 270 -13.36 8.31 31.07
CA GLU A 270 -13.45 9.77 31.07
C GLU A 270 -13.33 10.34 29.64
N GLU A 271 -12.37 9.86 28.86
CA GLU A 271 -12.20 10.25 27.45
C GLU A 271 -13.42 9.87 26.60
N SER A 272 -14.05 8.73 26.86
CA SER A 272 -15.25 8.30 26.13
C SER A 272 -16.49 9.17 26.41
N ARG A 273 -16.48 9.92 27.51
CA ARG A 273 -17.57 10.83 27.92
C ARG A 273 -17.40 12.26 27.37
N LEU A 274 -16.27 12.57 26.75
CA LEU A 274 -16.00 13.91 26.22
C LEU A 274 -16.90 14.24 25.03
N SER A 275 -17.26 15.52 24.91
CA SER A 275 -17.89 16.00 23.68
C SER A 275 -16.90 15.94 22.50
N GLN A 276 -17.43 15.92 21.27
CA GLN A 276 -16.60 15.84 20.06
C GLN A 276 -15.52 16.94 20.00
N THR A 277 -15.86 18.16 20.42
CA THR A 277 -14.93 19.31 20.43
C THR A 277 -13.83 19.15 21.48
N GLU A 278 -14.18 18.69 22.68
CA GLU A 278 -13.21 18.44 23.76
C GLU A 278 -12.27 17.30 23.40
N TYR A 279 -12.78 16.24 22.78
CA TYR A 279 -11.98 15.13 22.29
C TYR A 279 -10.96 15.58 21.25
N GLN A 280 -11.35 16.43 20.29
CA GLN A 280 -10.41 17.00 19.32
C GLN A 280 -9.32 17.87 19.97
N ASN A 281 -9.69 18.67 20.97
CA ASN A 281 -8.73 19.48 21.73
C ASN A 281 -7.75 18.61 22.53
N LEU A 282 -8.23 17.53 23.14
CA LEU A 282 -7.40 16.55 23.83
C LEU A 282 -6.40 15.89 22.88
N LEU A 283 -6.85 15.42 21.71
CA LEU A 283 -5.97 14.83 20.69
C LEU A 283 -4.88 15.82 20.24
N LYS A 284 -5.22 17.09 20.08
CA LYS A 284 -4.25 18.14 19.72
C LYS A 284 -3.20 18.35 20.80
N ARG A 285 -3.59 18.32 22.08
CA ARG A 285 -2.66 18.40 23.22
C ARG A 285 -1.74 17.18 23.28
N GLN A 286 -2.29 15.97 23.16
CA GLN A 286 -1.51 14.73 23.16
C GLN A 286 -0.48 14.72 22.02
N LYS A 287 -0.86 15.13 20.80
CA LYS A 287 0.09 15.26 19.67
C LYS A 287 1.23 16.25 19.98
N LYS A 288 0.92 17.39 20.58
CA LYS A 288 1.94 18.39 20.96
C LYS A 288 2.90 17.85 22.02
N GLU A 289 2.38 17.16 23.04
CA GLU A 289 3.22 16.50 24.06
C GLU A 289 4.15 15.46 23.43
N VAL A 290 3.64 14.64 22.50
CA VAL A 290 4.47 13.67 21.77
C VAL A 290 5.58 14.37 20.97
N GLU A 291 5.28 15.47 20.27
CA GLU A 291 6.31 16.25 19.57
C GLU A 291 7.37 16.86 20.51
N GLU A 292 6.95 17.36 21.68
CA GLU A 292 7.87 17.87 22.70
C GLU A 292 8.74 16.75 23.29
N ARG A 293 8.17 15.56 23.53
CA ARG A 293 8.93 14.37 23.95
C ARG A 293 9.97 13.99 22.89
N LYS A 294 9.58 14.00 21.61
CA LYS A 294 10.51 13.79 20.49
C LYS A 294 11.65 14.80 20.53
N LYS A 295 11.42 16.06 20.89
CA LYS A 295 12.49 17.09 20.98
C LYS A 295 13.39 16.91 22.22
N ARG A 296 12.82 16.51 23.36
CA ARG A 296 13.53 16.39 24.64
C ARG A 296 14.49 15.21 24.72
N GLY A 297 14.27 14.14 23.97
CA GLY A 297 15.20 13.00 23.87
C GLY A 297 15.57 12.34 25.20
N ARG A 298 14.75 12.46 26.24
CA ARG A 298 15.04 11.92 27.57
C ARG A 298 14.70 10.43 27.58
N TYR A 299 15.72 9.62 27.33
CA TYR A 299 15.71 8.17 27.48
C TYR A 299 16.47 7.79 28.76
N PRO A 300 16.26 6.58 29.29
CA PRO A 300 16.99 6.14 30.48
C PRO A 300 18.48 6.36 30.27
N SER A 301 19.06 7.18 31.13
CA SER A 301 20.51 7.26 31.26
C SER A 301 21.08 5.87 31.52
N PHE A 302 22.34 5.63 31.17
CA PHE A 302 23.01 4.37 31.47
C PHE A 302 22.93 3.99 32.98
N ALA A 303 22.80 4.99 33.86
CA ALA A 303 22.56 4.81 35.28
C ALA A 303 21.14 4.30 35.61
N GLU A 304 20.11 4.78 34.91
CA GLU A 304 18.73 4.28 35.01
C GLU A 304 18.62 2.87 34.42
N ILE A 305 19.29 2.59 33.29
CA ILE A 305 19.40 1.23 32.73
C ILE A 305 20.14 0.31 33.71
N SER A 306 21.22 0.78 34.33
CA SER A 306 21.97 -0.02 35.33
C SER A 306 21.16 -0.28 36.59
N LYS A 307 20.32 0.67 37.04
CA LYS A 307 19.35 0.43 38.11
C LYS A 307 18.29 -0.60 37.68
N LEU A 308 17.81 -0.51 36.44
CA LEU A 308 16.89 -1.49 35.88
C LEU A 308 17.53 -2.89 35.81
N ILE A 309 18.78 -3.00 35.38
CA ILE A 309 19.58 -4.24 35.37
C ILE A 309 19.78 -4.78 36.79
N LYS A 310 20.00 -3.93 37.78
CA LYS A 310 20.01 -4.35 39.20
C LYS A 310 18.65 -4.80 39.71
N HIS A 311 17.55 -4.24 39.19
CA HIS A 311 16.19 -4.71 39.48
C HIS A 311 15.84 -5.99 38.72
N LEU A 312 16.51 -6.27 37.59
CA LEU A 312 16.45 -7.52 36.84
C LEU A 312 17.23 -8.65 37.55
N SER A 313 18.32 -8.33 38.26
CA SER A 313 19.08 -9.32 39.02
C SER A 313 18.36 -9.73 40.31
N LYS A 314 18.23 -11.04 40.55
CA LYS A 314 17.79 -11.61 41.82
C LYS A 314 18.82 -11.25 42.90
N GLY A 315 18.42 -10.55 43.96
CA GLY A 315 19.28 -10.34 45.11
C GLY A 315 19.58 -11.68 45.80
N GLU A 316 20.75 -11.82 46.41
CA GLU A 316 21.04 -12.97 47.28
C GLU A 316 19.92 -13.04 48.36
N ASN A 317 19.15 -14.14 48.37
CA ASN A 317 17.99 -14.43 49.23
C ASN A 317 16.62 -13.80 48.90
N GLN A 318 16.40 -13.22 47.72
CA GLN A 318 15.02 -12.88 47.28
C GLN A 318 14.44 -14.00 46.42
N GLU A 319 13.16 -14.38 46.60
CA GLU A 319 12.52 -15.42 45.76
C GLU A 319 12.24 -14.94 44.33
N LYS A 320 11.79 -13.68 44.21
CA LYS A 320 11.44 -13.01 42.95
C LYS A 320 12.31 -11.79 42.71
N SER A 321 12.61 -11.50 41.44
CA SER A 321 13.26 -10.24 41.07
C SER A 321 12.32 -9.05 41.32
N VAL A 322 12.89 -7.85 41.49
CA VAL A 322 12.08 -6.64 41.63
C VAL A 322 11.21 -6.43 40.38
N LEU A 323 11.69 -6.84 39.22
CA LEU A 323 10.94 -6.75 37.98
C LEU A 323 9.74 -7.71 37.93
N GLU A 324 9.84 -8.91 38.49
CA GLU A 324 8.69 -9.82 38.64
C GLU A 324 7.61 -9.21 39.53
N ILE A 325 8.00 -8.59 40.66
CA ILE A 325 7.07 -7.87 41.54
C ILE A 325 6.42 -6.69 40.80
N LEU A 326 7.20 -5.96 40.00
CA LEU A 326 6.69 -4.84 39.20
C LEU A 326 5.76 -5.31 38.08
N PHE A 327 6.08 -6.40 37.38
CA PHE A 327 5.21 -6.98 36.37
C PHE A 327 3.90 -7.48 36.98
N GLU A 328 3.93 -8.15 38.13
CA GLU A 328 2.74 -8.59 38.85
C GLU A 328 1.84 -7.40 39.25
N ASN A 329 2.45 -6.33 39.77
CA ASN A 329 1.71 -5.12 40.14
C ASN A 329 1.17 -4.37 38.92
N TYR A 330 1.92 -4.32 37.82
CA TYR A 330 1.50 -3.69 36.57
C TYR A 330 0.36 -4.48 35.92
N ALA A 331 0.48 -5.81 35.83
CA ALA A 331 -0.57 -6.70 35.34
C ALA A 331 -1.85 -6.55 36.18
N LYS A 332 -1.73 -6.46 37.51
CA LYS A 332 -2.89 -6.22 38.40
C LYS A 332 -3.58 -4.88 38.17
N LYS A 333 -2.85 -3.87 37.66
CA LYS A 333 -3.36 -2.50 37.49
C LYS A 333 -3.88 -2.20 36.08
N TYR A 334 -3.27 -2.79 35.06
CA TYR A 334 -3.56 -2.50 33.66
C TYR A 334 -4.04 -3.71 32.84
N GLY A 335 -4.04 -4.91 33.42
CA GLY A 335 -4.52 -6.17 32.81
C GLY A 335 -5.87 -6.60 33.36
#